data_AF-A0A2C6KAZ2-F1
#
_entry.id   AF-A0A2C6KAZ2-F1
#
_cell.length_a   1.000
_cell.length_b   1.000
_cell.length_c   1.000
_cell.angle_alpha   90.00
_cell.angle_beta   90.00
_cell.angle_gamma   90.00
#
_symmetry.space_group_name_H-M   'P 1'
#
loop_
_entity.id
_entity.type
_entity.pdbx_description
1 polymer ?
#
loop_
_entity_poly.entity_id
_entity_poly.type
_entity_poly.pdbx_seq_one_letter_code
_entity_poly.pdbx_strand_id
1 'polypeptide(L)'
;MIPRLQPKGSHWLQEECDNFARQGLRTIVLAQKELTEVQYQIFSSRYAGARAAMTDRHAKCRREIEALEEDLKLIGLTGVEDKLQNEVPSTLESLRHAGVKVWMLTGDKIETATCVAVSAGLKARQHSLTVLASQDLHTPSQVQ
;
A
#
# COMPACT_ATOMS: atom_id res chain seq x y z
N MET A 1 5.84 1.53 -8.18
CA MET A 1 5.15 0.76 -9.24
C MET A 1 4.53 1.67 -10.29
N ILE A 2 3.64 2.59 -9.93
CA ILE A 2 2.96 3.50 -10.88
C ILE A 2 3.92 4.27 -11.82
N PRO A 3 5.06 4.81 -11.35
CA PRO A 3 6.01 5.51 -12.24
C PRO A 3 6.65 4.63 -13.32
N ARG A 4 6.58 3.30 -13.17
CA ARG A 4 7.17 2.33 -14.09
C ARG A 4 6.18 1.82 -15.15
N LEU A 5 4.95 2.37 -15.20
CA LEU A 5 3.91 1.96 -16.13
C LEU A 5 3.95 2.77 -17.45
N GLN A 6 3.47 2.15 -18.54
CA GLN A 6 3.20 2.79 -19.82
C GLN A 6 1.69 2.88 -20.14
N PRO A 7 1.19 4.01 -20.71
CA PRO A 7 1.91 5.26 -20.94
C PRO A 7 2.25 5.97 -19.61
N LYS A 8 3.37 6.69 -19.60
CA LYS A 8 3.82 7.46 -18.43
C LYS A 8 2.76 8.50 -18.07
N GLY A 9 2.26 8.46 -16.83
CA GLY A 9 1.23 9.40 -16.37
C GLY A 9 -0.15 8.77 -16.18
N SER A 10 -0.22 7.59 -15.57
CA SER A 10 -1.46 6.98 -15.08
C SER A 10 -2.00 7.73 -13.84
N HIS A 11 -2.20 9.05 -13.96
CA HIS A 11 -2.80 9.89 -12.91
C HIS A 11 -4.17 9.34 -12.51
N TRP A 12 -4.94 8.88 -13.49
CA TRP A 12 -6.22 8.20 -13.27
C TRP A 12 -6.07 6.93 -12.41
N LEU A 13 -4.98 6.16 -12.53
CA LEU A 13 -4.78 4.94 -11.77
C LEU A 13 -4.54 5.25 -10.29
N GLN A 14 -3.81 6.33 -10.01
CA GLN A 14 -3.62 6.81 -8.65
C GLN A 14 -4.96 7.22 -8.03
N GLU A 15 -5.77 8.00 -8.76
CA GLU A 15 -7.12 8.39 -8.34
C GLU A 15 -8.01 7.16 -8.08
N GLU A 16 -7.98 6.15 -8.96
CA GLU A 16 -8.76 4.93 -8.80
C GLU A 16 -8.29 4.08 -7.61
N CYS A 17 -6.98 4.03 -7.35
CA CYS A 17 -6.47 3.39 -6.15
C CYS A 17 -6.98 4.08 -4.87
N ASP A 18 -7.03 5.41 -4.89
CA ASP A 18 -7.53 6.18 -3.75
C ASP A 18 -9.06 6.07 -3.64
N ASN A 19 -9.80 5.94 -4.75
CA ASN A 19 -11.23 5.63 -4.76
C ASN A 19 -11.53 4.25 -4.14
N PHE A 20 -10.73 3.23 -4.47
CA PHE A 20 -10.86 1.90 -3.87
C PHE A 20 -10.52 1.91 -2.38
N ALA A 21 -9.46 2.64 -1.98
CA ALA A 21 -9.11 2.82 -0.58
C ALA A 21 -10.21 3.51 0.24
N ARG A 22 -10.90 4.53 -0.34
CA ARG A 22 -12.08 5.18 0.28
C ARG A 22 -13.28 4.24 0.45
N GLN A 23 -13.35 3.18 -0.35
CA GLN A 23 -14.33 2.12 -0.19
C GLN A 23 -13.88 1.05 0.83
N GLY A 24 -12.67 1.18 1.40
CA GLY A 24 -12.10 0.22 2.34
C GLY A 24 -11.47 -1.00 1.67
N LEU A 25 -11.21 -0.95 0.36
CA LEU A 25 -10.61 -2.05 -0.39
C LEU A 25 -9.08 -1.92 -0.42
N ARG A 26 -8.38 -3.04 -0.22
CA ARG A 26 -6.94 -3.13 -0.45
C ARG A 26 -6.67 -3.25 -1.95
N THR A 27 -5.87 -2.35 -2.49
CA THR A 27 -5.63 -2.25 -3.93
C THR A 27 -4.41 -3.04 -4.38
N ILE A 28 -4.54 -3.83 -5.46
CA ILE A 28 -3.42 -4.47 -6.16
C ILE A 28 -3.44 -4.03 -7.62
N VAL A 29 -2.36 -3.39 -8.07
CA VAL A 29 -2.13 -3.01 -9.47
C VAL A 29 -1.40 -4.15 -10.18
N LEU A 30 -1.95 -4.61 -11.30
CA LEU A 30 -1.41 -5.68 -12.13
C LEU A 30 -0.82 -5.10 -13.41
N ALA A 31 0.43 -5.43 -13.71
CA ALA A 31 1.10 -4.99 -14.92
C ALA A 31 2.00 -6.10 -15.48
N GLN A 32 2.23 -6.11 -16.79
CA GLN A 32 3.12 -7.05 -17.47
C GLN A 32 4.12 -6.34 -18.37
N LYS A 33 5.22 -7.03 -18.68
CA LYS A 33 6.13 -6.66 -19.77
C LYS A 33 6.31 -7.87 -20.65
N GLU A 34 6.06 -7.69 -21.94
CA GLU A 34 6.37 -8.71 -22.95
C GLU A 34 7.87 -8.63 -23.26
N LEU A 35 8.53 -9.78 -23.22
CA LEU A 35 9.95 -9.92 -23.54
C LEU A 35 10.10 -10.77 -24.79
N THR A 36 10.99 -10.34 -25.69
CA THR A 36 11.45 -11.22 -26.77
C THR A 36 12.38 -12.29 -26.21
N GLU A 37 12.51 -13.40 -26.92
CA GLU A 37 13.43 -14.48 -26.52
C GLU A 37 14.86 -13.96 -26.29
N VAL A 38 15.34 -13.08 -27.17
CA VAL A 38 16.67 -12.47 -27.04
C VAL A 38 16.80 -11.65 -25.76
N GLN A 39 15.79 -10.82 -25.44
CA GLN A 39 15.79 -10.02 -24.21
C GLN A 39 15.79 -10.91 -22.96
N TYR A 40 15.00 -11.98 -22.97
CA TYR A 40 14.94 -12.94 -21.88
C TYR A 40 16.29 -13.64 -21.68
N GLN A 41 16.94 -14.11 -22.75
CA GLN A 41 18.24 -14.78 -22.65
C GLN A 41 19.33 -13.85 -22.10
N ILE A 42 19.33 -12.58 -22.53
CA ILE A 42 20.25 -11.56 -22.00
C ILE A 42 20.03 -11.37 -20.49
N PHE A 43 18.78 -11.19 -20.07
CA PHE A 43 18.44 -11.05 -18.65
C PHE A 43 18.84 -12.29 -17.86
N SER A 44 18.48 -13.48 -18.34
CA SER A 44 18.75 -14.76 -17.67
C SER A 44 20.24 -14.97 -17.40
N SER A 45 21.08 -14.69 -18.41
CA SER A 45 22.54 -14.75 -18.28
C SER A 45 23.08 -13.77 -17.23
N ARG A 46 22.63 -12.50 -17.27
CA ARG A 46 23.04 -11.49 -16.29
C ARG A 46 22.59 -11.82 -14.88
N TYR A 47 21.35 -12.28 -14.73
CA TYR A 47 20.77 -12.67 -13.45
C TYR A 47 21.46 -13.91 -12.87
N ALA A 48 21.83 -14.88 -13.70
CA ALA A 48 22.63 -16.04 -13.27
C ALA A 48 24.00 -15.61 -12.75
N GLY A 49 24.68 -14.69 -13.46
CA GLY A 49 25.93 -14.08 -13.00
C GLY A 49 25.78 -13.33 -11.67
N ALA A 50 24.71 -12.55 -11.51
CA ALA A 50 24.39 -11.84 -10.27
C ALA A 50 24.14 -12.81 -9.10
N ARG A 51 23.43 -13.92 -9.34
CA ARG A 51 23.18 -14.98 -8.34
C ARG A 51 24.44 -15.73 -7.92
N ALA A 52 25.36 -15.95 -8.85
CA ALA A 52 26.64 -16.61 -8.58
C ALA A 52 27.63 -15.71 -7.83
N ALA A 53 27.35 -14.41 -7.69
CA ALA A 53 28.24 -13.48 -7.00
C ALA A 53 28.47 -13.89 -5.53
N MET A 54 29.73 -13.80 -5.11
CA MET A 54 30.14 -14.07 -3.72
C MET A 54 29.93 -12.85 -2.82
N THR A 55 29.92 -11.64 -3.39
CA THR A 55 29.68 -10.37 -2.71
C THR A 55 28.50 -9.63 -3.33
N ASP A 56 27.72 -8.96 -2.48
CA ASP A 56 26.58 -8.12 -2.83
C ASP A 56 25.53 -8.81 -3.71
N ARG A 57 25.41 -10.14 -3.59
CA ARG A 57 24.49 -10.97 -4.38
C ARG A 57 23.07 -10.40 -4.41
N HIS A 58 22.51 -10.06 -3.25
CA HIS A 58 21.16 -9.53 -3.16
C HIS A 58 21.00 -8.21 -3.92
N ALA A 59 21.96 -7.29 -3.83
CA ALA A 59 21.91 -6.01 -4.53
C ALA A 59 22.07 -6.18 -6.06
N LYS A 60 22.97 -7.06 -6.49
CA LYS A 60 23.17 -7.38 -7.91
C LYS A 60 21.93 -8.02 -8.52
N CYS A 61 21.37 -9.04 -7.86
CA CYS A 61 20.12 -9.68 -8.31
C CYS A 61 18.98 -8.66 -8.40
N ARG A 62 18.83 -7.79 -7.39
CA ARG A 62 17.80 -6.76 -7.36
C ARG A 62 17.93 -5.81 -8.56
N ARG A 63 19.14 -5.36 -8.88
CA ARG A 63 19.38 -4.48 -10.03
C ARG A 63 18.94 -5.10 -11.36
N GLU A 64 19.24 -6.38 -11.58
CA GLU A 64 18.81 -7.06 -12.81
C GLU A 64 17.28 -7.22 -12.86
N ILE A 65 16.63 -7.49 -11.72
CA ILE A 65 15.16 -7.57 -11.63
C ILE A 65 14.54 -6.19 -11.89
N GLU A 66 15.05 -5.13 -11.26
CA GLU A 66 14.54 -3.77 -11.44
C GLU A 66 14.58 -3.32 -12.90
N ALA A 67 15.58 -3.76 -13.67
CA ALA A 67 15.66 -3.48 -15.12
C ALA A 67 14.49 -4.09 -15.93
N LEU A 68 13.90 -5.20 -15.45
CA LEU A 68 12.69 -5.78 -16.05
C LEU A 68 11.42 -5.05 -15.61
N GLU A 69 11.42 -4.46 -14.41
CA GLU A 69 10.25 -3.80 -13.82
C GLU A 69 9.98 -2.40 -14.39
N GLU A 70 10.76 -1.93 -15.37
CA GLU A 70 10.55 -0.67 -16.10
C GLU A 70 9.65 -0.88 -17.33
N ASP A 71 8.93 0.18 -17.74
CA ASP A 71 8.09 0.20 -18.95
C ASP A 71 7.01 -0.91 -18.99
N LEU A 72 6.37 -1.16 -17.86
CA LEU A 72 5.33 -2.18 -17.70
C LEU A 72 4.00 -1.71 -18.31
N LYS A 73 3.29 -2.57 -19.04
CA LYS A 73 1.92 -2.35 -19.50
C LYS A 73 0.93 -2.67 -18.39
N LEU A 74 0.08 -1.71 -18.03
CA LEU A 74 -1.00 -1.92 -17.07
C LEU A 74 -2.00 -2.95 -17.63
N ILE A 75 -2.34 -3.95 -16.81
CA ILE A 75 -3.36 -4.96 -17.10
C ILE A 75 -4.65 -4.61 -16.37
N GLY A 76 -4.56 -4.20 -15.11
CA GLY A 76 -5.73 -3.84 -14.32
C GLY A 76 -5.44 -3.43 -12.88
N LEU A 77 -6.48 -2.99 -12.20
CA LEU A 77 -6.53 -2.68 -10.79
C LEU A 77 -7.57 -3.59 -10.14
N THR A 78 -7.21 -4.21 -9.03
CA THR A 78 -8.14 -5.03 -8.23
C THR A 78 -8.27 -4.45 -6.83
N GLY A 79 -9.48 -4.53 -6.28
CA GLY A 79 -9.80 -4.16 -4.92
C GLY A 79 -10.21 -5.40 -4.15
N VAL A 80 -9.50 -5.70 -3.06
CA VAL A 80 -9.80 -6.83 -2.19
C VAL A 80 -10.42 -6.28 -0.91
N GLU A 81 -11.64 -6.73 -0.61
CA GLU A 81 -12.29 -6.40 0.65
C GLU A 81 -11.58 -7.12 1.80
N ASP A 82 -11.11 -6.35 2.77
CA ASP A 82 -10.58 -6.89 4.02
C ASP A 82 -11.71 -7.01 5.04
N LYS A 83 -12.29 -8.20 5.11
CA LYS A 83 -13.39 -8.45 6.04
C LYS A 83 -12.84 -8.50 7.46
N LEU A 84 -13.52 -7.77 8.34
CA LEU A 84 -13.30 -7.90 9.77
C LEU A 84 -13.52 -9.35 10.21
N GLN A 85 -12.74 -9.78 11.20
CA GLN A 85 -13.02 -11.05 11.87
C GLN A 85 -14.41 -11.01 12.48
N ASN A 86 -15.02 -12.19 12.60
CA ASN A 86 -16.31 -12.35 13.26
C ASN A 86 -16.23 -11.77 14.67
N GLU A 87 -17.35 -11.17 15.12
CA GLU A 87 -17.50 -10.65 16.49
C GLU A 87 -16.59 -9.47 16.87
N VAL A 88 -15.81 -8.91 15.94
CA VAL A 88 -15.02 -7.70 16.22
C VAL A 88 -15.91 -6.55 16.71
N PRO A 89 -17.04 -6.19 16.05
CA PRO A 89 -17.89 -5.10 16.52
C PRO A 89 -18.50 -5.35 17.91
N SER A 90 -19.02 -6.56 18.16
CA SER A 90 -19.65 -6.92 19.45
C SER A 90 -18.64 -6.97 20.60
N THR A 91 -17.42 -7.44 20.33
CA THR A 91 -16.33 -7.46 21.30
C THR A 91 -15.91 -6.04 21.68
N LEU A 92 -15.73 -5.15 20.68
CA LEU A 92 -15.37 -3.75 20.91
C LEU A 92 -16.46 -2.98 21.67
N GLU A 93 -17.72 -3.27 21.39
CA GLU A 93 -18.85 -2.73 22.13
C GLU A 93 -18.84 -3.19 23.59
N SER A 94 -18.61 -4.48 23.84
CA SER A 94 -18.52 -5.04 25.20
C SER A 94 -17.37 -4.41 26.00
N LEU A 95 -16.20 -4.25 25.38
CA LEU A 95 -15.05 -3.57 26.00
C LEU A 95 -15.36 -2.12 26.36
N ARG A 96 -16.08 -1.39 25.48
CA ARG A 96 -16.53 -0.02 25.76
C ARG A 96 -17.52 0.03 26.92
N HIS A 97 -18.49 -0.89 26.98
CA HIS A 97 -19.43 -0.99 28.10
C HIS A 97 -18.72 -1.30 29.43
N ALA A 98 -17.62 -2.04 29.39
CA ALA A 98 -16.75 -2.29 30.55
C ALA A 98 -15.84 -1.09 30.92
N GLY A 99 -15.91 0.04 30.20
CA GLY A 99 -15.11 1.23 30.45
C GLY A 99 -13.70 1.21 29.85
N VAL A 100 -13.36 0.19 29.04
CA VAL A 100 -12.05 0.08 28.40
C VAL A 100 -11.94 1.03 27.21
N LYS A 101 -10.84 1.78 27.12
CA LYS A 101 -10.53 2.65 25.98
C LYS A 101 -9.71 1.88 24.95
N VAL A 102 -10.26 1.73 23.75
CA VAL A 102 -9.61 1.01 22.65
C VAL A 102 -8.97 1.99 21.67
N TRP A 103 -7.72 1.72 21.30
CA TRP A 103 -6.94 2.50 20.35
C TRP A 103 -6.55 1.60 19.18
N MET A 104 -6.72 2.08 17.95
CA MET A 104 -6.26 1.40 16.74
C MET A 104 -4.93 2.00 16.31
N LEU A 105 -3.88 1.17 16.25
CA LEU A 105 -2.59 1.53 15.67
C LEU A 105 -2.39 0.71 14.40
N THR A 106 -2.24 1.37 13.26
CA THR A 106 -2.05 0.72 11.97
C THR A 106 -1.05 1.51 11.12
N GLY A 107 -0.33 0.80 10.26
CA GLY A 107 0.54 1.37 9.22
C GLY A 107 -0.15 1.49 7.86
N ASP A 108 -1.45 1.25 7.79
CA ASP A 108 -2.25 1.39 6.57
C ASP A 108 -2.49 2.87 6.23
N LYS A 109 -2.93 3.15 5.01
CA LYS A 109 -3.36 4.48 4.59
C LYS A 109 -4.49 4.99 5.49
N ILE A 110 -4.57 6.32 5.63
CA ILE A 110 -5.58 6.99 6.48
C ILE A 110 -6.99 6.62 6.02
N GLU A 111 -7.22 6.52 4.71
CA GLU A 111 -8.51 6.16 4.11
C GLU A 111 -8.94 4.76 4.54
N THR A 112 -8.06 3.76 4.35
CA THR A 112 -8.33 2.36 4.73
C THR A 112 -8.53 2.24 6.24
N ALA A 113 -7.66 2.86 7.04
CA ALA A 113 -7.76 2.86 8.50
C ALA A 113 -9.10 3.45 8.98
N THR A 114 -9.56 4.53 8.35
CA THR A 114 -10.85 5.16 8.66
C THR A 114 -12.00 4.22 8.31
N CYS A 115 -11.96 3.56 7.15
CA CYS A 115 -12.95 2.55 6.77
C CYS A 115 -13.01 1.40 7.77
N VAL A 116 -11.86 0.84 8.17
CA VAL A 116 -11.79 -0.24 9.16
C VAL A 116 -12.32 0.22 10.52
N ALA A 117 -11.96 1.43 10.98
CA ALA A 117 -12.43 1.97 12.25
C ALA A 117 -13.96 2.20 12.27
N VAL A 118 -14.54 2.59 11.13
CA VAL A 118 -15.98 2.71 10.97
C VAL A 118 -16.65 1.33 10.97
N SER A 119 -16.15 0.39 10.17
CA SER A 119 -16.69 -0.97 10.10
C SER A 119 -16.59 -1.73 11.43
N ALA A 120 -15.54 -1.47 12.21
CA ALA A 120 -15.32 -2.08 13.53
C ALA A 120 -16.13 -1.41 14.65
N GLY A 121 -16.83 -0.31 14.38
CA GLY A 121 -17.59 0.43 15.40
C GLY A 121 -16.76 1.27 16.36
N LEU A 122 -15.46 1.48 16.07
CA LEU A 122 -14.59 2.39 16.83
C LEU A 122 -14.95 3.85 16.57
N LYS A 123 -15.41 4.17 15.36
CA LYS A 123 -15.79 5.52 14.94
C LYS A 123 -17.17 5.50 14.28
N ALA A 124 -18.07 6.39 14.69
CA ALA A 124 -19.32 6.61 13.94
C ALA A 124 -19.04 7.37 12.63
N ARG A 125 -19.82 7.08 11.57
CA ARG A 125 -19.67 7.72 10.26
C ARG A 125 -19.75 9.26 10.36
N GLN A 126 -20.66 9.78 11.18
CA GLN A 126 -20.83 11.23 11.35
C GLN A 126 -19.77 11.94 12.20
N HIS A 127 -18.90 11.23 12.92
CA HIS A 127 -17.91 11.89 13.76
C HIS A 127 -16.81 12.53 12.90
N SER A 128 -16.41 13.76 13.25
CA SER A 128 -15.28 14.42 12.62
C SER A 128 -13.96 13.72 12.99
N LEU A 129 -12.99 13.80 12.08
CA LEU A 129 -11.63 13.31 12.31
C LEU A 129 -10.74 14.52 12.58
N THR A 130 -9.97 14.49 13.67
CA THR A 130 -8.88 15.45 13.88
C THR A 130 -7.60 14.81 13.39
N VAL A 131 -6.97 15.40 12.37
CA VAL A 131 -5.70 14.93 11.82
C VAL A 131 -4.58 15.75 12.46
N LEU A 132 -3.59 15.06 13.00
CA LEU A 132 -2.36 15.67 13.50
C LEU A 132 -1.21 15.19 12.62
N ALA A 133 -0.66 16.09 11.80
CA ALA A 133 0.53 15.80 11.00
C ALA A 133 1.76 16.48 11.64
N SER A 134 2.96 15.96 11.36
CA SER A 134 4.21 16.48 11.93
C SER A 134 4.43 17.98 11.65
N GLN A 135 3.93 18.47 10.52
CA GLN A 135 3.97 19.88 10.15
C GLN A 135 3.11 20.79 11.04
N ASP A 136 2.10 20.25 11.70
CA ASP A 136 1.18 20.97 12.59
C ASP A 136 1.64 20.90 14.06
N LEU A 137 2.68 20.10 14.34
CA LEU A 137 3.25 19.92 15.66
C LEU A 137 4.37 20.94 15.88
N HIS A 138 4.02 22.09 16.44
CA HIS A 138 5.02 23.02 16.94
C HIS A 138 5.65 22.48 18.22
N THR A 139 6.97 22.35 18.22
CA THR A 139 7.70 22.11 19.48
C THR A 139 7.66 23.39 20.31
N PRO A 140 7.62 23.32 21.66
CA PRO A 140 7.60 24.49 22.52
C PRO A 140 8.74 25.50 22.24
N SER A 141 9.84 25.02 21.66
CA SER A 141 11.02 25.80 21.25
C SER A 141 10.81 26.70 20.03
N GLN A 142 9.67 26.59 19.33
CA GLN A 142 9.38 27.32 18.09
C GLN A 142 8.31 28.43 18.27
N VAL A 143 7.84 28.65 19.50
CA VAL A 143 6.78 29.63 19.84
C VAL A 143 7.33 30.79 20.70
N GLN A 144 8.63 31.07 20.62
CA GLN A 144 9.26 32.26 21.23
C GLN A 144 9.85 33.18 20.17
#